data_AF-A0A0E3NJW5-F1
#
_entry.id   AF-A0A0E3NJW5-F1
#
_cell.length_a   1.000
_cell.length_b   1.000
_cell.length_c   1.000
_cell.angle_alpha   90.00
_cell.angle_beta   90.00
_cell.angle_gamma   90.00
#
_symmetry.space_group_name_H-M   'P 1'
#
loop_
_entity.id
_entity.type
_entity.pdbx_description
1 polymer ?
#
loop_
_entity_poly.entity_id
_entity_poly.type
_entity_poly.pdbx_seq_one_letter_code
_entity_poly.pdbx_strand_id
1 'polypeptide(L)'
;MSKINKKIAIFIIFLTLVALWGLLVKVPVEDTKTPDPESQVAGMTIQFKDGISESEVKALLQNYNMTRNYRITYDTNSPEKYYIMADKDNWSDIRRELVKEMKEDKKDWTISSPADVTRKGDYYVLPVSEQATLDEKFLAIMDKYDIGAKKFVWCDIRFLYSDGPLTYWIPKEDAIRIKNELEQNENIFTVQLSYLYPPYDPTT
;
A
#
# COMPACT_ATOMS: atom_id res chain seq x y z
N MET A 1 60.85 -21.26 -47.47
CA MET A 1 59.60 -20.46 -47.39
C MET A 1 58.36 -21.20 -46.83
N SER A 2 58.37 -22.51 -46.55
CA SER A 2 57.12 -23.22 -46.14
C SER A 2 56.74 -23.11 -44.65
N LYS A 3 57.70 -22.90 -43.73
CA LYS A 3 57.43 -22.85 -42.27
C LYS A 3 56.70 -21.57 -41.81
N ILE A 4 56.97 -20.43 -42.45
CA ILE A 4 56.35 -19.14 -42.11
C ILE A 4 54.87 -19.14 -42.53
N ASN A 5 54.57 -19.63 -43.74
CA ASN A 5 53.21 -19.73 -44.26
C ASN A 5 52.33 -20.68 -43.42
N LYS A 6 52.91 -21.75 -42.86
CA LYS A 6 52.16 -22.69 -42.00
C LYS A 6 51.78 -22.06 -40.65
N LYS A 7 52.67 -21.24 -40.05
CA LYS A 7 52.36 -20.50 -38.81
C LYS A 7 51.28 -19.45 -39.03
N ILE A 8 51.35 -18.72 -40.15
CA ILE A 8 50.33 -17.71 -40.52
C ILE A 8 48.98 -18.38 -40.74
N ALA A 9 48.93 -19.53 -41.42
CA ALA A 9 47.68 -20.26 -41.64
C ALA A 9 47.04 -20.75 -40.32
N ILE A 10 47.84 -21.29 -39.39
CA ILE A 10 47.35 -21.73 -38.07
C ILE A 10 46.79 -20.53 -37.27
N PHE A 11 47.47 -19.38 -37.35
CA PHE A 11 47.02 -18.18 -36.66
C PHE A 11 45.70 -17.63 -37.21
N ILE A 12 45.50 -17.68 -38.53
CA ILE A 12 44.24 -17.27 -39.18
C ILE A 12 43.08 -18.23 -38.79
N ILE A 13 43.34 -19.53 -38.73
CA ILE A 13 42.34 -20.53 -38.29
C ILE A 13 41.96 -20.31 -36.83
N PHE A 14 42.94 -20.02 -35.98
CA PHE A 14 42.69 -19.71 -34.58
C PHE A 14 41.85 -18.43 -34.41
N LEU A 15 42.16 -17.36 -35.15
CA LEU A 15 41.37 -16.11 -35.13
C LEU A 15 39.93 -16.32 -35.61
N THR A 16 39.73 -17.15 -36.64
CA THR A 16 38.37 -17.48 -37.13
C THR A 16 37.60 -18.31 -36.12
N LEU A 17 38.24 -19.28 -35.46
CA LEU A 17 37.64 -20.04 -34.37
C LEU A 17 37.25 -19.15 -33.18
N VAL A 18 38.10 -18.20 -32.79
CA VAL A 18 37.81 -17.24 -31.70
C VAL A 18 36.65 -16.30 -32.09
N ALA A 19 36.61 -15.83 -33.34
CA ALA A 19 35.51 -15.01 -33.83
C ALA A 19 34.18 -15.79 -33.90
N LEU A 20 34.22 -17.04 -34.35
CA LEU A 20 33.06 -17.96 -34.35
C LEU A 20 32.61 -18.29 -32.93
N TRP A 21 33.55 -18.44 -31.99
CA TRP A 21 33.22 -18.68 -30.58
C TRP A 21 32.54 -17.45 -29.97
N GLY A 22 33.05 -16.24 -30.26
CA GLY A 22 32.42 -14.97 -29.84
C GLY A 22 31.02 -14.75 -30.42
N LEU A 23 30.73 -15.29 -31.61
CA LEU A 23 29.39 -15.29 -32.21
C LEU A 23 28.44 -16.33 -31.60
N LEU A 24 28.98 -17.44 -31.07
CA LEU A 24 28.21 -18.52 -30.44
C LEU A 24 28.02 -18.35 -28.94
N VAL A 25 28.86 -17.55 -28.28
CA VAL A 25 28.57 -17.05 -26.93
C VAL A 25 27.44 -16.04 -27.06
N LYS A 26 26.20 -16.53 -27.05
CA LYS A 26 25.08 -15.72 -26.60
C LYS A 26 25.48 -15.23 -25.21
N VAL A 27 25.88 -13.96 -25.11
CA VAL A 27 25.75 -13.23 -23.86
C VAL A 27 24.33 -13.54 -23.40
N PRO A 28 24.12 -14.13 -22.22
CA PRO A 28 22.76 -14.24 -21.71
C PRO A 28 22.31 -12.79 -21.67
N VAL A 29 21.42 -12.44 -22.60
CA VAL A 29 20.54 -11.32 -22.40
C VAL A 29 19.87 -11.76 -21.12
N GLU A 30 20.29 -11.17 -19.98
CA GLU A 30 19.45 -11.20 -18.79
C GLU A 30 18.10 -10.81 -19.34
N ASP A 31 17.16 -11.76 -19.34
CA ASP A 31 15.79 -11.46 -19.70
C ASP A 31 15.43 -10.33 -18.74
N THR A 32 15.52 -9.08 -19.20
CA THR A 32 14.94 -7.92 -18.54
C THR A 32 13.45 -8.10 -18.73
N LYS A 33 12.90 -9.13 -18.10
CA LYS A 33 11.47 -9.29 -17.91
C LYS A 33 11.10 -8.02 -17.18
N THR A 34 10.34 -7.17 -17.84
CA THR A 34 9.67 -6.05 -17.20
C THR A 34 9.10 -6.61 -15.90
N PRO A 35 9.49 -6.07 -14.72
CA PRO A 35 9.04 -6.64 -13.47
C PRO A 35 7.53 -6.69 -13.49
N ASP A 36 6.97 -7.79 -13.00
CA ASP A 36 5.53 -7.96 -12.87
C ASP A 36 4.95 -6.70 -12.21
N PRO A 37 3.97 -6.00 -12.82
CA PRO A 37 3.41 -4.79 -12.24
C PRO A 37 2.91 -4.98 -10.80
N GLU A 38 2.46 -6.19 -10.44
CA GLU A 38 2.08 -6.54 -9.07
C GLU A 38 3.26 -6.62 -8.08
N SER A 39 4.50 -6.57 -8.58
CA SER A 39 5.73 -6.44 -7.78
C SER A 39 6.18 -4.98 -7.58
N GLN A 40 5.52 -4.03 -8.25
CA GLN A 40 5.88 -2.60 -8.25
C GLN A 40 4.84 -1.77 -7.50
N VAL A 41 5.23 -1.17 -6.37
CA VAL A 41 4.35 -0.33 -5.56
C VAL A 41 4.63 1.14 -5.83
N ALA A 42 3.66 1.86 -6.39
CA ALA A 42 3.77 3.26 -6.77
C ALA A 42 3.38 4.25 -5.66
N GLY A 43 2.72 3.76 -4.61
CA GLY A 43 2.27 4.60 -3.52
C GLY A 43 1.60 3.81 -2.40
N MET A 44 1.10 4.56 -1.43
CA MET A 44 0.37 4.02 -0.28
C MET A 44 -0.74 5.00 0.12
N THR A 45 -1.87 4.47 0.54
CA THR A 45 -2.92 5.26 1.19
C THR A 45 -2.96 4.87 2.67
N ILE A 46 -2.81 5.85 3.54
CA ILE A 46 -2.73 5.66 4.99
C ILE A 46 -3.94 6.28 5.66
N GLN A 47 -4.61 5.48 6.49
CA GLN A 47 -5.72 5.89 7.33
C GLN A 47 -5.20 6.17 8.75
N PHE A 48 -5.23 7.45 9.15
CA PHE A 48 -4.81 7.88 10.47
C PHE A 48 -5.99 8.14 11.42
N LYS A 49 -5.68 8.06 12.71
CA LYS A 49 -6.53 8.50 13.82
C LYS A 49 -6.82 9.99 13.73
N ASP A 50 -8.03 10.36 14.15
CA ASP A 50 -8.48 11.74 14.25
C ASP A 50 -7.52 12.61 15.09
N GLY A 51 -7.38 13.86 14.67
CA GLY A 51 -6.55 14.87 15.35
C GLY A 51 -5.06 14.86 15.03
N ILE A 52 -4.55 13.92 14.22
CA ILE A 52 -3.15 13.97 13.80
C ILE A 52 -2.90 15.18 12.88
N SER A 53 -1.83 15.95 13.14
CA SER A 53 -1.45 17.07 12.28
C SER A 53 -0.61 16.65 11.09
N GLU A 54 -0.61 17.45 10.01
CA GLU A 54 0.30 17.22 8.88
C GLU A 54 1.79 17.20 9.28
N SER A 55 2.18 18.00 10.29
CA SER A 55 3.54 18.02 10.80
C SER A 55 3.92 16.71 11.48
N GLU A 56 3.00 16.12 12.26
CA GLU A 56 3.21 14.82 12.89
C GLU A 56 3.26 13.71 11.85
N VAL A 57 2.40 13.73 10.82
CA VAL A 57 2.45 12.78 9.71
C VAL A 57 3.81 12.87 9.00
N LYS A 58 4.28 14.09 8.67
CA LYS A 58 5.59 14.29 8.03
C LYS A 58 6.74 13.75 8.89
N ALA A 59 6.76 14.09 10.17
CA ALA A 59 7.79 13.63 11.10
C ALA A 59 7.79 12.11 11.28
N LEU A 60 6.58 11.51 11.37
CA LEU A 60 6.41 10.06 11.44
C LEU A 60 6.99 9.40 10.21
N LEU A 61 6.61 9.83 9.00
CA LEU A 61 7.05 9.23 7.75
C LEU A 61 8.55 9.40 7.47
N GLN A 62 9.17 10.48 7.96
CA GLN A 62 10.63 10.69 7.87
C GLN A 62 11.43 9.64 8.65
N ASN A 63 10.85 9.03 9.69
CA ASN A 63 11.52 8.01 10.50
C ASN A 63 11.47 6.61 9.87
N TYR A 64 10.59 6.38 8.90
CA TYR A 64 10.58 5.16 8.12
C TYR A 64 11.58 5.36 6.98
N ASN A 65 12.53 4.44 6.83
CA ASN A 65 13.61 4.52 5.85
C ASN A 65 13.06 4.36 4.40
N MET A 66 12.35 5.38 3.93
CA MET A 66 11.74 5.46 2.62
C MET A 66 12.86 5.53 1.58
N THR A 67 13.02 4.48 0.78
CA THR A 67 14.12 4.36 -0.20
C THR A 67 13.97 5.30 -1.40
N ARG A 68 12.91 6.10 -1.45
CA ARG A 68 12.60 7.06 -2.53
C ARG A 68 11.97 8.34 -2.03
N ASN A 69 12.18 9.41 -2.79
CA ASN A 69 11.42 10.64 -2.66
C ASN A 69 9.93 10.38 -2.92
N TYR A 70 9.08 11.09 -2.20
CA TYR A 70 7.64 10.96 -2.29
C TYR A 70 6.94 12.31 -2.09
N ARG A 71 5.70 12.40 -2.55
CA ARG A 71 4.77 13.49 -2.20
C ARG A 71 3.66 12.95 -1.31
N ILE A 72 3.19 13.79 -0.40
CA ILE A 72 2.03 13.53 0.45
C ILE A 72 0.86 14.38 -0.06
N THR A 73 -0.34 13.82 -0.06
CA THR A 73 -1.59 14.57 -0.25
C THR A 73 -2.57 14.18 0.86
N TYR A 74 -3.17 15.18 1.50
CA TYR A 74 -4.10 15.02 2.62
C TYR A 74 -5.55 15.13 2.15
N ASP A 75 -6.48 14.72 3.02
CA ASP A 75 -7.93 14.85 2.84
C ASP A 75 -8.41 14.33 1.49
N THR A 76 -7.85 13.19 1.08
CA THR A 76 -8.28 12.54 -0.15
C THR A 76 -9.74 12.15 -0.02
N ASN A 77 -10.48 12.21 -1.15
CA ASN A 77 -11.92 12.00 -1.18
C ASN A 77 -12.28 10.52 -0.94
N SER A 78 -11.97 10.02 0.26
CA SER A 78 -12.24 8.65 0.68
C SER A 78 -13.72 8.51 1.07
N PRO A 79 -14.40 7.43 0.65
CA PRO A 79 -15.76 7.14 1.08
C PRO A 79 -15.83 6.85 2.59
N GLU A 80 -14.74 6.35 3.18
CA GLU A 80 -14.60 6.07 4.61
C GLU A 80 -14.15 7.31 5.37
N LYS A 81 -15.10 8.22 5.66
CA LYS A 81 -14.78 9.47 6.36
C LYS A 81 -14.79 9.35 7.88
N TYR A 82 -15.73 8.59 8.42
CA TYR A 82 -15.99 8.54 9.85
C TYR A 82 -15.75 7.13 10.41
N TYR A 83 -15.45 7.09 11.71
CA TYR A 83 -15.33 5.84 12.45
C TYR A 83 -15.76 6.01 13.89
N ILE A 84 -16.06 4.88 14.52
CA ILE A 84 -16.17 4.79 15.97
C ILE A 84 -15.01 3.96 16.50
N MET A 85 -14.56 4.30 17.70
CA MET A 85 -13.54 3.56 18.41
C MET A 85 -14.11 3.15 19.76
N ALA A 86 -14.12 1.85 20.03
CA ALA A 86 -14.72 1.29 21.22
C ALA A 86 -13.74 0.34 21.91
N ASP A 87 -13.79 0.33 23.25
CA ASP A 87 -13.06 -0.66 24.03
C ASP A 87 -13.52 -2.08 23.69
N LYS A 88 -12.58 -3.03 23.68
CA LYS A 88 -12.85 -4.44 23.38
C LYS A 88 -13.93 -5.05 24.28
N ASP A 89 -14.03 -4.60 25.53
CA ASP A 89 -14.94 -5.15 26.52
C ASP A 89 -16.39 -4.72 26.23
N ASN A 90 -16.58 -3.50 25.69
CA ASN A 90 -17.88 -2.97 25.32
C ASN A 90 -18.32 -3.36 23.90
N TRP A 91 -17.37 -3.76 23.04
CA TRP A 91 -17.61 -3.96 21.62
C TRP A 91 -18.72 -4.97 21.29
N SER A 92 -18.80 -6.07 22.03
CA SER A 92 -19.82 -7.09 21.78
C SER A 92 -21.24 -6.54 21.95
N ASP A 93 -21.44 -5.65 22.91
CA ASP A 93 -22.76 -5.06 23.18
C ASP A 93 -23.09 -3.97 22.18
N ILE A 94 -22.14 -3.09 21.88
CA ILE A 94 -22.26 -2.06 20.85
C ILE A 94 -22.62 -2.70 19.50
N ARG A 95 -21.86 -3.73 19.08
CA ARG A 95 -22.10 -4.44 17.82
C ARG A 95 -23.50 -5.03 17.76
N ARG A 96 -23.97 -5.63 18.85
CA ARG A 96 -25.31 -6.24 18.91
C ARG A 96 -26.40 -5.18 18.74
N GLU A 97 -26.26 -4.03 19.38
CA GLU A 97 -27.22 -2.92 19.26
C GLU A 97 -27.22 -2.31 17.86
N LEU A 98 -26.04 -2.05 17.29
CA LEU A 98 -25.91 -1.59 15.90
C LEU A 98 -26.60 -2.55 14.92
N VAL A 99 -26.30 -3.86 15.00
CA VAL A 99 -26.90 -4.87 14.11
C VAL A 99 -28.42 -4.94 14.28
N LYS A 100 -28.91 -4.84 15.51
CA LYS A 100 -30.35 -4.87 15.80
C LYS A 100 -31.06 -3.66 15.18
N GLU A 101 -30.62 -2.45 15.51
CA GLU A 101 -31.28 -1.21 15.04
C GLU A 101 -31.16 -1.05 13.53
N MET A 102 -30.00 -1.35 12.93
CA MET A 102 -29.85 -1.33 11.46
C MET A 102 -30.81 -2.29 10.76
N LYS A 103 -31.05 -3.48 11.34
CA LYS A 103 -31.98 -4.47 10.79
C LYS A 103 -33.45 -4.04 10.95
N GLU A 104 -33.81 -3.47 12.09
CA GLU A 104 -35.18 -3.00 12.37
C GLU A 104 -35.56 -1.81 11.49
N ASP A 105 -34.64 -0.86 11.31
CA ASP A 105 -34.88 0.38 10.54
C ASP A 105 -34.45 0.29 9.07
N LYS A 106 -33.83 -0.82 8.64
CA LYS A 106 -33.24 -1.01 7.30
C LYS A 106 -32.26 0.12 6.94
N LYS A 107 -31.33 0.42 7.86
CA LYS A 107 -30.32 1.46 7.70
C LYS A 107 -28.93 0.86 7.56
N ASP A 108 -28.11 1.48 6.73
CA ASP A 108 -26.71 1.11 6.53
C ASP A 108 -25.81 2.16 7.21
N TRP A 109 -25.62 1.99 8.52
CA TRP A 109 -24.76 2.88 9.31
C TRP A 109 -23.27 2.56 9.18
N THR A 110 -22.92 1.35 8.71
CA THR A 110 -21.54 0.91 8.58
C THR A 110 -21.14 0.79 7.12
N ILE A 111 -19.87 1.07 6.81
CA ILE A 111 -19.36 1.01 5.43
C ILE A 111 -19.03 -0.44 5.04
N SER A 112 -18.67 -1.24 6.04
CA SER A 112 -18.45 -2.68 5.97
C SER A 112 -19.40 -3.41 6.92
N SER A 113 -19.30 -4.74 7.01
CA SER A 113 -19.99 -5.46 8.08
C SER A 113 -19.50 -4.95 9.45
N PRO A 114 -20.37 -4.84 10.47
CA PRO A 114 -19.92 -4.62 11.85
C PRO A 114 -18.99 -5.72 12.39
N ALA A 115 -18.79 -6.82 11.64
CA ALA A 115 -17.77 -7.83 11.94
C ALA A 115 -16.37 -7.42 11.43
N ASP A 116 -16.29 -6.56 10.42
CA ASP A 116 -15.08 -6.19 9.69
C ASP A 116 -14.41 -4.99 10.38
N VAL A 117 -14.08 -5.17 11.66
CA VAL A 117 -13.41 -4.15 12.46
C VAL A 117 -11.91 -4.31 12.47
N THR A 118 -11.22 -3.17 12.53
CA THR A 118 -9.78 -3.14 12.75
C THR A 118 -9.51 -3.21 14.25
N ARG A 119 -8.79 -4.24 14.70
CA ARG A 119 -8.35 -4.35 16.10
C ARG A 119 -7.03 -3.61 16.29
N LYS A 120 -6.99 -2.69 17.25
CA LYS A 120 -5.79 -1.92 17.63
C LYS A 120 -5.59 -2.00 19.14
N GLY A 121 -4.73 -2.94 19.55
CA GLY A 121 -4.52 -3.26 20.96
C GLY A 121 -5.82 -3.71 21.62
N ASP A 122 -6.30 -2.87 22.54
CA ASP A 122 -7.52 -3.08 23.33
C ASP A 122 -8.75 -2.35 22.78
N TYR A 123 -8.65 -1.75 21.59
CA TYR A 123 -9.76 -1.08 20.93
C TYR A 123 -10.13 -1.74 19.60
N TYR A 124 -11.41 -1.63 19.24
CA TYR A 124 -11.92 -1.88 17.90
C TYR A 124 -12.24 -0.56 17.21
N VAL A 125 -11.89 -0.49 15.94
CA VAL A 125 -12.19 0.63 15.04
C VAL A 125 -13.15 0.13 13.97
N LEU A 126 -14.31 0.77 13.89
CA LEU A 126 -15.34 0.47 12.89
C LEU A 126 -15.59 1.71 12.04
N PRO A 127 -15.33 1.65 10.72
CA PRO A 127 -15.78 2.68 9.78
C PRO A 127 -17.31 2.79 9.75
N VAL A 128 -17.82 4.01 9.82
CA VAL A 128 -19.25 4.32 9.79
C VAL A 128 -19.57 5.34 8.71
N SER A 129 -20.80 5.30 8.20
CA SER A 129 -21.25 6.22 7.17
C SER A 129 -21.45 7.63 7.74
N GLU A 130 -21.31 8.65 6.88
CA GLU A 130 -21.61 10.03 7.25
C GLU A 130 -23.07 10.19 7.71
N GLN A 131 -23.99 9.40 7.14
CA GLN A 131 -25.40 9.38 7.54
C GLN A 131 -25.59 8.88 8.98
N ALA A 132 -24.80 7.91 9.43
CA ALA A 132 -24.85 7.42 10.80
C ALA A 132 -24.61 8.53 11.82
N THR A 133 -23.69 9.46 11.51
CA THR A 133 -23.35 10.57 12.41
C THR A 133 -24.47 11.61 12.59
N LEU A 134 -25.54 11.50 11.79
CA LEU A 134 -26.71 12.36 11.84
C LEU A 134 -27.96 11.61 12.33
N ASP A 135 -27.84 10.31 12.61
CA ASP A 135 -28.96 9.44 12.97
C ASP A 135 -29.15 9.41 14.49
N GLU A 136 -30.32 9.83 14.96
CA GLU A 136 -30.64 9.92 16.40
C GLU A 136 -30.48 8.59 17.15
N LYS A 137 -30.82 7.46 16.53
CA LYS A 137 -30.69 6.15 17.17
C LYS A 137 -29.24 5.70 17.24
N PHE A 138 -28.48 5.95 16.18
CA PHE A 138 -27.04 5.71 16.20
C PHE A 138 -26.38 6.54 17.31
N LEU A 139 -26.69 7.84 17.37
CA LEU A 139 -26.18 8.76 18.39
C LEU A 139 -26.58 8.31 19.81
N ALA A 140 -27.81 7.85 20.02
CA ALA A 140 -28.23 7.33 21.31
C ALA A 140 -27.43 6.09 21.76
N ILE A 141 -27.04 5.21 20.83
CA ILE A 141 -26.12 4.09 21.13
C ILE A 141 -24.75 4.67 21.51
N MET A 142 -24.22 5.62 20.74
CA MET A 142 -22.91 6.22 21.03
C MET A 142 -22.87 6.86 22.42
N ASP A 143 -23.88 7.66 22.77
CA ASP A 143 -24.02 8.32 24.07
C ASP A 143 -24.10 7.33 25.23
N LYS A 144 -24.82 6.21 25.05
CA LYS A 144 -24.93 5.15 26.06
C LYS A 144 -23.58 4.55 26.46
N TYR A 145 -22.65 4.47 25.51
CA TYR A 145 -21.32 3.90 25.71
C TYR A 145 -20.23 4.95 25.90
N ASP A 146 -20.59 6.24 26.02
CA ASP A 146 -19.66 7.37 26.12
C ASP A 146 -18.60 7.37 25.00
N ILE A 147 -19.04 7.04 23.78
CA ILE A 147 -18.21 7.08 22.58
C ILE A 147 -18.81 8.08 21.57
N GLY A 148 -18.02 8.46 20.59
CA GLY A 148 -18.46 9.35 19.52
C GLY A 148 -17.80 9.00 18.19
N ALA A 149 -18.48 9.33 17.10
CA ALA A 149 -17.90 9.23 15.77
C ALA A 149 -16.80 10.29 15.59
N LYS A 150 -15.68 9.86 15.00
CA LYS A 150 -14.51 10.69 14.69
C LYS A 150 -14.21 10.64 13.20
N LYS A 151 -13.45 11.61 12.69
CA LYS A 151 -13.03 11.64 11.29
C LYS A 151 -11.67 10.99 11.11
N PHE A 152 -11.53 10.13 10.11
CA PHE A 152 -10.22 9.68 9.70
C PHE A 152 -9.45 10.84 9.06
N VAL A 153 -8.13 10.86 9.25
CA VAL A 153 -7.23 11.68 8.44
C VAL A 153 -6.62 10.77 7.37
N TRP A 154 -6.91 11.05 6.11
CA TRP A 154 -6.38 10.27 4.98
C TRP A 154 -5.16 10.92 4.38
N CYS A 155 -4.15 10.11 4.11
CA CYS A 155 -2.89 10.53 3.54
C CYS A 155 -2.51 9.61 2.38
N ASP A 156 -2.42 10.17 1.18
CA ASP A 156 -1.88 9.50 0.01
C ASP A 156 -0.40 9.83 -0.16
N ILE A 157 0.42 8.78 -0.22
CA ILE A 157 1.84 8.83 -0.53
C ILE A 157 2.01 8.37 -1.97
N ARG A 158 2.66 9.19 -2.80
CA ARG A 158 3.04 8.81 -4.16
C ARG A 158 4.55 8.92 -4.30
N PHE A 159 5.19 7.83 -4.69
CA PHE A 159 6.61 7.84 -4.98
C PHE A 159 6.88 8.66 -6.23
N LEU A 160 7.98 9.40 -6.19
CA LEU A 160 8.40 10.28 -7.28
C LEU A 160 9.56 9.65 -8.03
N TYR A 161 9.77 10.12 -9.26
CA TYR A 161 11.02 9.88 -9.95
C TYR A 161 12.17 10.43 -9.11
N SER A 162 13.21 9.61 -8.93
CA SER A 162 14.46 10.00 -8.29
C SER A 162 15.49 10.37 -9.35
N ASP A 163 16.50 11.16 -8.98
CA ASP A 163 17.65 11.48 -9.83
C ASP A 163 18.52 10.24 -10.18
N GLY A 164 18.23 9.08 -9.57
CA GLY A 164 18.75 7.75 -9.92
C GLY A 164 17.84 6.97 -10.89
N PRO A 165 17.46 5.70 -10.61
CA PRO A 165 16.61 4.94 -11.53
C PRO A 165 15.30 5.70 -11.82
N LEU A 166 14.95 5.82 -13.11
CA LEU A 166 13.78 6.52 -13.67
C LEU A 166 12.45 5.81 -13.37
N THR A 167 12.28 5.37 -12.13
CA THR A 167 11.14 4.60 -11.64
C THR A 167 10.48 5.35 -10.49
N TYR A 168 9.16 5.37 -10.48
CA TYR A 168 8.33 6.01 -9.46
C TYR A 168 7.64 4.96 -8.57
N TRP A 169 8.33 3.84 -8.32
CA TRP A 169 7.82 2.70 -7.56
C TRP A 169 8.92 2.04 -6.73
N ILE A 170 8.56 1.42 -5.62
CA ILE A 170 9.46 0.58 -4.80
C ILE A 170 9.11 -0.91 -4.94
N PRO A 171 10.06 -1.83 -4.70
CA PRO A 171 9.77 -3.26 -4.67
C PRO A 171 8.68 -3.59 -3.64
N LYS A 172 7.85 -4.58 -3.96
CA LYS A 172 6.77 -5.05 -3.08
C LYS A 172 7.27 -5.44 -1.69
N GLU A 173 8.43 -6.06 -1.59
CA GLU A 173 9.01 -6.51 -0.33
C GLU A 173 9.31 -5.33 0.60
N ASP A 174 9.88 -4.26 0.04
CA ASP A 174 10.13 -3.01 0.77
C ASP A 174 8.81 -2.35 1.20
N ALA A 175 7.82 -2.31 0.31
CA ALA A 175 6.51 -1.74 0.61
C ALA A 175 5.79 -2.51 1.72
N ILE A 176 5.82 -3.85 1.70
CA ILE A 176 5.21 -4.69 2.74
C ILE A 176 5.91 -4.48 4.08
N ARG A 177 7.26 -4.39 4.09
CA ARG A 177 8.00 -4.06 5.31
C ARG A 177 7.53 -2.72 5.89
N ILE A 178 7.54 -1.66 5.07
CA ILE A 178 7.13 -0.31 5.50
C ILE A 178 5.68 -0.31 6.00
N LYS A 179 4.76 -0.97 5.28
CA LYS A 179 3.36 -1.13 5.68
C LYS A 179 3.24 -1.75 7.08
N ASN A 180 3.93 -2.86 7.30
CA ASN A 180 3.87 -3.59 8.57
C ASN A 180 4.43 -2.77 9.73
N GLU A 181 5.53 -2.04 9.50
CA GLU A 181 6.13 -1.14 10.49
C GLU A 181 5.19 0.05 10.82
N LEU A 182 4.61 0.69 9.79
CA LEU A 182 3.66 1.78 9.96
C LEU A 182 2.42 1.34 10.74
N GLU A 183 1.88 0.16 10.48
CA GLU A 183 0.67 -0.34 11.15
C GLU A 183 0.87 -0.71 12.62
N GLN A 184 2.13 -0.77 13.11
CA GLN A 184 2.42 -0.84 14.55
C GLN A 184 2.21 0.50 15.26
N ASN A 185 2.17 1.62 14.53
CA ASN A 185 1.94 2.93 15.12
C ASN A 185 0.49 3.07 15.60
N GLU A 186 0.29 3.54 16.84
CA GLU A 186 -1.03 3.68 17.45
C GLU A 186 -1.96 4.67 16.72
N ASN A 187 -1.39 5.63 15.97
CA ASN A 187 -2.15 6.61 15.22
C ASN A 187 -2.46 6.15 13.79
N ILE A 188 -1.97 4.99 13.35
CA ILE A 188 -2.25 4.43 12.02
C ILE A 188 -3.17 3.24 12.18
N PHE A 189 -4.32 3.28 11.52
CA PHE A 189 -5.26 2.16 11.52
C PHE A 189 -4.93 1.17 10.42
N THR A 190 -4.83 1.65 9.18
CA THR A 190 -4.61 0.82 8.00
C THR A 190 -3.69 1.52 7.01
N VAL A 191 -2.85 0.74 6.33
CA VAL A 191 -2.05 1.15 5.18
C VAL A 191 -2.42 0.26 3.99
N GLN A 192 -2.83 0.88 2.89
CA GLN A 192 -3.16 0.21 1.63
C GLN A 192 -2.06 0.50 0.61
N LEU A 193 -1.58 -0.53 -0.10
CA LEU A 193 -0.53 -0.39 -1.11
C LEU A 193 -1.15 -0.16 -2.49
N SER A 194 -0.64 0.83 -3.21
CA SER A 194 -1.05 1.13 -4.59
C SER A 194 -0.04 0.52 -5.56
N TYR A 195 -0.41 -0.58 -6.19
CA TYR A 195 0.41 -1.26 -7.21
C TYR A 195 0.32 -0.57 -8.56
N LEU A 196 1.36 -0.69 -9.37
CA LEU A 196 1.24 -0.44 -10.79
C LEU A 196 0.41 -1.56 -11.39
N TYR A 197 -0.73 -1.24 -11.98
CA TYR A 197 -1.47 -2.21 -12.78
C TYR A 197 -0.71 -2.44 -14.10
N PRO A 198 -0.74 -3.66 -14.66
CA PRO A 198 -0.43 -3.79 -16.08
C PRO A 198 -1.41 -2.90 -16.86
N PRO A 199 -1.02 -2.33 -18.02
CA PRO A 199 -2.02 -1.86 -18.96
C PRO A 199 -2.99 -3.03 -19.21
N TYR A 200 -4.30 -2.76 -19.08
CA TYR A 200 -5.35 -3.71 -19.39
C TYR A 200 -5.04 -4.39 -20.74
N ASP A 201 -4.86 -5.70 -20.73
CA ASP A 201 -4.75 -6.50 -21.95
C ASP A 201 -6.17 -6.92 -22.35
N PRO A 202 -6.78 -6.33 -23.39
CA PRO A 202 -8.11 -6.69 -23.85
C PRO A 202 -8.20 -8.10 -24.45
N THR A 203 -7.10 -8.88 -24.46
CA THR A 203 -7.02 -10.18 -25.13
C THR A 203 -7.07 -11.40 -24.19
N THR A 204 -7.13 -11.20 -22.87
CA THR A 204 -7.46 -12.23 -21.86
C THR A 204 -8.88 -12.06 -21.34
#